data_AF-A0A7S1S6A5-F1
#
_entry.id   AF-A0A7S1S6A5-F1
#
_cell.length_a   1.000
_cell.length_b   1.000
_cell.length_c   1.000
_cell.angle_alpha   90.00
_cell.angle_beta   90.00
_cell.angle_gamma   90.00
#
_symmetry.space_group_name_H-M   'P 1'
#
loop_
_entity.id
_entity.type
_entity.pdbx_description
1 polymer ?
#
loop_
_entity_poly.entity_id
_entity_poly.type
_entity_poly.pdbx_seq_one_letter_code
_entity_poly.pdbx_strand_id
1 'polypeptide(L)'
;RQGAAEDALLARAHLACCFLNCYETTLSRNCSTGTWNTLGNMTEGALKVAAAKGGYWDSEGLGPELMNSSHRREQDLEVPFTPKRKMMATVHRLPPGHQLETLQFPGDATHFVVVKGAPDLLIPKVGQAPGISPASEFPRLLSIDGDHPLTEDDRSLLRKRNDELAQRALRSILVAVRPLTSSEVGALKGCDAGERLRAYVDAPGLCFLSLWGISDPPRAMVAKSVGECHHA
;
A
#
# COMPACT_ATOMS: atom_id res chain seq x y z
N ARG A 1 6.11 -16.11 -20.46
CA ARG A 1 5.53 -14.76 -20.63
C ARG A 1 4.25 -14.54 -19.78
N GLN A 2 3.74 -15.54 -19.04
CA GLN A 2 2.60 -15.42 -18.12
C GLN A 2 2.93 -14.62 -16.85
N GLY A 3 4.11 -14.84 -16.25
CA GLY A 3 4.56 -14.08 -15.07
C GLY A 3 4.63 -12.57 -15.29
N ALA A 4 5.12 -12.10 -16.44
CA ALA A 4 5.18 -10.67 -16.74
C ALA A 4 3.79 -9.99 -16.79
N ALA A 5 2.74 -10.74 -17.16
CA ALA A 5 1.38 -10.22 -17.14
C ALA A 5 0.85 -10.11 -15.70
N GLU A 6 1.16 -11.07 -14.84
CA GLU A 6 0.78 -11.06 -13.41
C GLU A 6 1.53 -9.98 -12.63
N ASP A 7 2.82 -9.81 -12.92
CA ASP A 7 3.63 -8.73 -12.36
C ASP A 7 3.04 -7.36 -12.70
N ALA A 8 2.55 -7.17 -13.92
CA ALA A 8 1.90 -5.92 -14.33
C ALA A 8 0.56 -5.70 -13.60
N LEU A 9 -0.22 -6.76 -13.37
CA LEU A 9 -1.46 -6.67 -12.59
C LEU A 9 -1.17 -6.24 -11.15
N LEU A 10 -0.22 -6.92 -10.50
CA LEU A 10 0.17 -6.61 -9.13
C LEU A 10 0.78 -5.22 -9.03
N ALA A 11 1.61 -4.81 -9.99
CA ALA A 11 2.20 -3.48 -10.06
C ALA A 11 1.16 -2.37 -10.06
N ARG A 12 0.17 -2.44 -10.98
CA ARG A 12 -0.87 -1.41 -11.06
C ARG A 12 -1.68 -1.32 -9.77
N ALA A 13 -2.10 -2.46 -9.22
CA ALA A 13 -2.86 -2.53 -7.97
C ALA A 13 -2.10 -1.89 -6.80
N HIS A 14 -0.87 -2.33 -6.54
CA HIS A 14 -0.14 -1.84 -5.37
C HIS A 14 0.28 -0.38 -5.52
N LEU A 15 0.59 0.10 -6.73
CA LEU A 15 0.94 1.50 -6.97
C LEU A 15 -0.24 2.43 -6.70
N ALA A 16 -1.45 2.05 -7.14
CA ALA A 16 -2.66 2.82 -6.85
C ALA A 16 -3.03 2.80 -5.36
N CYS A 17 -2.97 1.63 -4.71
CA CYS A 17 -3.18 1.56 -3.26
C CYS A 17 -2.17 2.40 -2.48
N CYS A 18 -0.89 2.36 -2.85
CA CYS A 18 0.15 3.19 -2.23
C CYS A 18 -0.09 4.67 -2.47
N PHE A 19 -0.47 5.06 -3.69
CA PHE A 19 -0.81 6.44 -4.03
C PHE A 19 -1.93 6.99 -3.14
N LEU A 20 -3.04 6.24 -3.05
CA LEU A 20 -4.21 6.60 -2.24
C LEU A 20 -3.90 6.65 -0.74
N ASN A 21 -3.07 5.73 -0.26
CA ASN A 21 -2.73 5.62 1.16
C ASN A 21 -1.67 6.65 1.62
N CYS A 22 -0.80 7.13 0.72
CA CYS A 22 0.23 8.12 1.02
C CYS A 22 -0.28 9.56 0.87
N TYR A 23 -1.31 9.92 1.62
CA TYR A 23 -1.99 11.20 1.45
C TYR A 23 -1.34 12.38 2.19
N GLU A 24 -0.53 12.12 3.22
CA GLU A 24 0.20 13.17 3.95
C GLU A 24 1.43 13.65 3.18
N THR A 25 1.77 12.99 2.07
CA THR A 25 2.92 13.30 1.24
C THR A 25 2.52 13.58 -0.20
N THR A 26 2.92 14.75 -0.70
CA THR A 26 2.67 15.18 -2.08
C THR A 26 3.95 15.20 -2.90
N LEU A 27 3.87 14.84 -4.18
CA LEU A 27 4.96 14.99 -5.14
C LEU A 27 4.65 16.17 -6.07
N SER A 28 5.59 17.11 -6.20
CA SER A 28 5.45 18.28 -7.07
C SER A 28 6.69 18.49 -7.93
N ARG A 29 6.49 19.01 -9.13
CA ARG A 29 7.58 19.42 -10.03
C ARG A 29 7.80 20.91 -9.92
N ASN A 30 9.02 21.32 -9.66
CA ASN A 30 9.41 22.72 -9.81
C ASN A 30 9.60 23.02 -11.30
N CYS A 31 8.70 23.82 -11.88
CA CYS A 31 8.74 24.15 -13.31
C CYS A 31 9.95 25.01 -13.71
N SER A 32 10.51 25.82 -12.80
CA SER A 32 11.67 26.68 -13.07
C SER A 32 13.00 25.92 -13.08
N THR A 33 13.17 24.92 -12.22
CA THR A 33 14.40 24.13 -12.10
C THR A 33 14.31 22.77 -12.78
N GLY A 34 13.09 22.31 -13.10
CA GLY A 34 12.81 20.96 -13.60
C GLY A 34 12.93 19.86 -12.54
N THR A 35 13.23 20.20 -11.28
CA THR A 35 13.45 19.24 -10.20
C THR A 35 12.15 18.76 -9.56
N TRP A 36 12.14 17.53 -9.05
CA TRP A 36 11.02 16.95 -8.32
C TRP A 36 11.23 17.08 -6.82
N ASN A 37 10.20 17.50 -6.10
CA ASN A 37 10.21 17.66 -4.65
C ASN A 37 9.07 16.88 -4.02
N THR A 38 9.39 16.11 -2.98
CA THR A 38 8.40 15.49 -2.10
C THR A 38 8.22 16.36 -0.85
N LEU A 39 6.98 16.68 -0.51
CA LEU A 39 6.64 17.37 0.74
C LEU A 39 5.85 16.40 1.62
N GLY A 40 6.41 16.01 2.75
CA GLY A 40 5.86 14.99 3.65
C GLY A 40 6.98 14.15 4.27
N ASN A 41 6.66 12.93 4.69
CA ASN A 41 7.68 12.02 5.24
C ASN A 41 8.43 11.26 4.13
N MET A 42 9.70 10.94 4.39
CA MET A 42 10.59 10.32 3.40
C MET A 42 10.11 8.95 2.91
N THR A 43 9.46 8.19 3.79
CA THR A 43 8.95 6.86 3.48
C THR A 43 7.82 6.93 2.46
N GLU A 44 6.81 7.75 2.71
CA GLU A 44 5.73 7.98 1.74
C GLU A 44 6.23 8.69 0.50
N GLY A 45 7.22 9.59 0.61
CA GLY A 45 7.85 10.22 -0.55
C GLY A 45 8.40 9.21 -1.54
N ALA A 46 9.09 8.17 -1.05
CA ALA A 46 9.57 7.08 -1.90
C ALA A 46 8.42 6.30 -2.58
N LEU A 47 7.35 6.00 -1.83
CA LEU A 47 6.16 5.32 -2.38
C LEU A 47 5.41 6.18 -3.41
N LYS A 48 5.30 7.49 -3.17
CA LYS A 48 4.71 8.46 -4.10
C LYS A 48 5.52 8.58 -5.39
N VAL A 49 6.84 8.61 -5.29
CA VAL A 49 7.72 8.59 -6.48
C VAL A 49 7.54 7.29 -7.27
N ALA A 50 7.43 6.13 -6.60
CA ALA A 50 7.15 4.87 -7.28
C ALA A 50 5.78 4.90 -7.98
N ALA A 51 4.73 5.36 -7.29
CA ALA A 51 3.39 5.51 -7.86
C ALA A 51 3.37 6.47 -9.06
N ALA A 52 4.09 7.59 -8.98
CA ALA A 52 4.21 8.54 -10.08
C ALA A 52 4.88 7.93 -11.32
N LYS A 53 5.90 7.08 -11.15
CA LYS A 53 6.47 6.30 -12.25
C LYS A 53 5.47 5.32 -12.89
N GLY A 54 4.45 4.92 -12.14
CA GLY A 54 3.29 4.15 -12.63
C GLY A 54 2.17 4.99 -13.22
N GLY A 55 2.30 6.32 -13.29
CA GLY A 55 1.30 7.23 -13.85
C GLY A 55 0.37 7.91 -12.84
N TYR A 56 0.53 7.66 -11.54
CA TYR A 56 -0.29 8.27 -10.48
C TYR A 56 0.39 9.52 -9.90
N TRP A 57 0.07 10.70 -10.45
CA TRP A 57 0.60 11.97 -9.98
C TRP A 57 -0.45 12.73 -9.15
N ASP A 58 -0.02 13.58 -8.22
CA ASP A 58 -0.96 14.39 -7.41
C ASP A 58 -1.75 15.39 -8.26
N SER A 59 -1.10 16.04 -9.21
CA SER A 59 -1.68 17.12 -10.03
C SER A 59 -2.17 16.68 -11.41
N GLU A 60 -1.75 15.50 -11.90
CA GLU A 60 -1.99 15.05 -13.27
C GLU A 60 -2.00 13.52 -13.41
N GLY A 61 -2.14 13.02 -14.64
CA GLY A 61 -2.22 11.58 -14.90
C GLY A 61 -3.44 10.95 -14.24
N LEU A 62 -3.27 9.75 -13.67
CA LEU A 62 -4.36 8.96 -13.10
C LEU A 62 -4.75 9.39 -11.68
N GLY A 63 -3.90 10.15 -10.99
CA GLY A 63 -4.08 10.42 -9.57
C GLY A 63 -5.27 11.34 -9.22
N PRO A 64 -5.50 12.46 -9.93
CA PRO A 64 -6.64 13.34 -9.65
C PRO A 64 -7.99 12.63 -9.78
N GLU A 65 -8.13 11.73 -10.75
CA GLU A 65 -9.35 10.93 -10.93
C GLU A 65 -9.57 9.99 -9.73
N LEU A 66 -8.53 9.26 -9.32
CA LEU A 66 -8.59 8.38 -8.15
C LEU A 66 -8.96 9.14 -6.87
N MET A 67 -8.30 10.27 -6.59
CA MET A 67 -8.49 11.00 -5.33
C MET A 67 -9.82 11.76 -5.25
N ASN A 68 -10.23 12.42 -6.34
CA ASN A 68 -11.31 13.40 -6.28
C ASN A 68 -12.67 12.81 -6.69
N SER A 69 -12.64 11.77 -7.54
CA SER A 69 -13.83 11.24 -8.21
C SER A 69 -14.09 9.78 -7.87
N SER A 70 -13.21 8.86 -8.25
CA SER A 70 -13.53 7.42 -8.24
C SER A 70 -13.29 6.74 -6.89
N HIS A 71 -12.28 7.16 -6.12
CA HIS A 71 -11.85 6.51 -4.88
C HIS A 71 -11.62 7.52 -3.75
N ARG A 72 -12.60 8.40 -3.56
CA ARG A 72 -12.55 9.48 -2.55
C ARG A 72 -12.25 8.92 -1.15
N ARG A 73 -11.32 9.57 -0.46
CA ARG A 73 -10.90 9.24 0.91
C ARG A 73 -11.97 9.61 1.94
N GLU A 74 -12.28 8.68 2.84
CA GLU A 74 -13.11 8.88 4.04
C GLU A 74 -12.24 9.28 5.22
N GLN A 75 -12.03 10.59 5.38
CA GLN A 75 -11.11 11.14 6.39
C GLN A 75 -11.52 10.73 7.82
N ASP A 76 -12.82 10.65 8.10
CA ASP A 76 -13.32 10.30 9.43
C ASP A 76 -13.05 8.83 9.82
N LEU A 77 -12.61 7.98 8.90
CA LEU A 77 -12.37 6.55 9.12
C LEU A 77 -10.88 6.18 9.13
N GLU A 78 -10.00 7.15 8.83
CA GLU A 78 -8.57 6.89 8.71
C GLU A 78 -7.91 6.63 10.08
N VAL A 79 -6.78 5.95 10.03
CA VAL A 79 -5.92 5.68 11.19
C VAL A 79 -4.53 6.22 10.86
N PRO A 80 -4.16 7.40 11.41
CA PRO A 80 -2.84 7.95 11.18
C PRO A 80 -1.75 7.10 11.85
N PHE A 81 -0.55 7.17 11.29
CA PHE A 81 0.59 6.44 11.80
C PHE A 81 0.93 6.87 13.23
N THR A 82 1.30 5.90 14.07
CA THR A 82 1.88 6.18 15.39
C THR A 82 3.01 5.18 15.67
N PRO A 83 4.11 5.58 16.33
CA PRO A 83 5.18 4.65 16.69
C PRO A 83 4.71 3.45 17.54
N LYS A 84 3.66 3.62 18.34
CA LYS A 84 3.05 2.55 19.15
C LYS A 84 2.40 1.45 18.30
N ARG A 85 1.67 1.84 17.23
CA ARG A 85 0.94 0.90 16.36
C ARG A 85 1.77 0.44 15.16
N LYS A 86 2.72 1.26 14.71
CA LYS A 86 3.57 1.07 13.51
C LYS A 86 2.78 0.73 12.23
N MET A 87 1.53 1.19 12.16
CA MET A 87 0.61 0.97 11.06
C MET A 87 -0.19 2.26 10.80
N MET A 88 -0.63 2.42 9.56
CA MET A 88 -1.52 3.46 9.08
C MET A 88 -2.60 2.80 8.21
N ALA A 89 -3.82 3.33 8.25
CA ALA A 89 -4.92 2.87 7.40
C ALA A 89 -5.67 4.04 6.78
N THR A 90 -6.05 3.92 5.51
CA THR A 90 -6.92 4.87 4.81
C THR A 90 -8.12 4.13 4.22
N VAL A 91 -9.29 4.76 4.27
CA VAL A 91 -10.53 4.19 3.74
C VAL A 91 -10.98 4.99 2.52
N HIS A 92 -11.42 4.28 1.49
CA HIS A 92 -11.79 4.85 0.21
C HIS A 92 -13.11 4.26 -0.28
N ARG A 93 -13.93 5.09 -0.93
CA ARG A 93 -15.16 4.62 -1.60
C ARG A 93 -14.82 3.75 -2.80
N LEU A 94 -15.66 2.75 -3.06
CA LEU A 94 -15.65 2.02 -4.32
C LEU A 94 -16.58 2.69 -5.34
N PRO A 95 -16.18 2.76 -6.61
CA PRO A 95 -17.09 3.13 -7.69
C PRO A 95 -18.11 2.00 -7.97
N PRO A 96 -19.18 2.23 -8.76
CA PRO A 96 -20.19 1.21 -9.08
C PRO A 96 -19.64 -0.09 -9.70
N GLY A 97 -18.44 -0.07 -10.28
CA GLY A 97 -17.77 -1.27 -10.80
C GLY A 97 -17.04 -2.10 -9.73
N HIS A 98 -17.01 -1.64 -8.47
CA HIS A 98 -16.30 -2.28 -7.37
C HIS A 98 -14.84 -2.59 -7.70
N GLN A 99 -14.17 -1.69 -8.42
CA GLN A 99 -12.84 -1.95 -8.99
C GLN A 99 -11.90 -0.77 -8.71
N LEU A 100 -10.66 -1.08 -8.30
CA LEU A 100 -9.53 -0.16 -8.28
C LEU A 100 -8.44 -0.71 -9.19
N GLU A 101 -8.21 -0.08 -10.34
CA GLU A 101 -7.22 -0.54 -11.32
C GLU A 101 -7.44 -2.01 -11.69
N THR A 102 -6.54 -2.90 -11.26
CA THR A 102 -6.61 -4.35 -11.51
C THR A 102 -7.24 -5.12 -10.35
N LEU A 103 -7.58 -4.47 -9.23
CA LEU A 103 -8.27 -5.07 -8.10
C LEU A 103 -9.79 -5.07 -8.33
N GLN A 104 -10.40 -6.25 -8.25
CA GLN A 104 -11.84 -6.45 -8.20
C GLN A 104 -12.26 -6.76 -6.77
N PHE A 105 -13.22 -5.97 -6.25
CA PHE A 105 -13.80 -6.15 -4.92
C PHE A 105 -15.16 -6.86 -5.00
N PRO A 106 -15.62 -7.46 -3.89
CA PRO A 106 -16.95 -8.05 -3.78
C PRO A 106 -18.07 -7.03 -4.05
N GLY A 107 -19.18 -7.49 -4.62
CA GLY A 107 -20.30 -6.62 -5.00
C GLY A 107 -21.08 -6.00 -3.84
N ASP A 108 -20.93 -6.51 -2.62
CA ASP A 108 -21.50 -5.95 -1.39
C ASP A 108 -20.55 -4.96 -0.69
N ALA A 109 -19.30 -4.86 -1.14
CA ALA A 109 -18.34 -3.89 -0.64
C ALA A 109 -18.67 -2.50 -1.18
N THR A 110 -18.79 -1.51 -0.30
CA THR A 110 -18.98 -0.10 -0.71
C THR A 110 -17.73 0.73 -0.52
N HIS A 111 -16.81 0.26 0.31
CA HIS A 111 -15.53 0.87 0.59
C HIS A 111 -14.45 -0.21 0.64
N PHE A 112 -13.20 0.23 0.68
CA PHE A 112 -12.08 -0.62 1.01
C PHE A 112 -11.11 0.16 1.89
N VAL A 113 -10.39 -0.57 2.74
CA VAL A 113 -9.29 -0.03 3.53
C VAL A 113 -7.96 -0.47 2.93
N VAL A 114 -7.03 0.47 2.80
CA VAL A 114 -5.62 0.18 2.54
C VAL A 114 -4.87 0.34 3.85
N VAL A 115 -4.16 -0.70 4.28
CA VAL A 115 -3.32 -0.69 5.49
C VAL A 115 -1.87 -0.80 5.08
N LYS A 116 -1.02 0.11 5.56
CA LYS A 116 0.44 -0.01 5.44
C LYS A 116 1.10 -0.03 6.81
N GLY A 117 2.17 -0.79 6.96
CA GLY A 117 2.89 -0.83 8.23
C GLY A 117 4.13 -1.70 8.24
N ALA A 118 4.69 -1.83 9.44
CA ALA A 118 5.85 -2.69 9.69
C ALA A 118 5.48 -4.17 9.40
N PRO A 119 6.27 -4.87 8.55
CA PRO A 119 5.96 -6.26 8.19
C PRO A 119 5.81 -7.20 9.38
N ASP A 120 6.65 -7.07 10.41
CA ASP A 120 6.60 -7.95 11.60
C ASP A 120 5.26 -7.91 12.34
N LEU A 121 4.53 -6.79 12.24
CA LEU A 121 3.23 -6.62 12.88
C LEU A 121 2.06 -6.91 11.94
N LEU A 122 2.24 -6.74 10.62
CA LEU A 122 1.16 -6.87 9.65
C LEU A 122 1.13 -8.25 8.97
N ILE A 123 2.27 -8.95 8.82
CA ILE A 123 2.32 -10.34 8.31
C ILE A 123 1.45 -11.30 9.15
N PRO A 124 1.43 -11.23 10.50
CA PRO A 124 0.54 -12.07 11.30
C PRO A 124 -0.96 -11.76 11.10
N LYS A 125 -1.29 -10.59 10.56
CA LYS A 125 -2.67 -10.09 10.42
C LYS A 125 -3.26 -10.35 9.04
N VAL A 126 -2.44 -10.42 8.00
CA VAL A 126 -2.93 -10.79 6.65
C VAL A 126 -3.41 -12.24 6.66
N GLY A 127 -4.63 -12.47 6.21
CA GLY A 127 -5.26 -13.79 6.15
C GLY A 127 -5.39 -14.33 4.73
N GLN A 128 -5.32 -13.44 3.74
CA GLN A 128 -5.69 -13.72 2.35
C GLN A 128 -4.59 -13.23 1.39
N ALA A 129 -4.54 -13.84 0.20
CA ALA A 129 -3.84 -13.34 -0.98
C ALA A 129 -4.87 -12.92 -2.05
N PRO A 130 -4.51 -12.11 -3.04
CA PRO A 130 -5.40 -11.82 -4.15
C PRO A 130 -5.55 -13.08 -5.01
N GLY A 131 -6.79 -13.40 -5.38
CA GLY A 131 -7.05 -14.32 -6.48
C GLY A 131 -6.60 -13.73 -7.80
N ILE A 132 -6.30 -14.56 -8.79
CA ILE A 132 -5.99 -14.07 -10.13
C ILE A 132 -6.98 -14.70 -11.10
N SER A 133 -7.69 -13.86 -11.86
CA SER A 133 -8.67 -14.35 -12.82
C SER A 133 -8.01 -15.29 -13.84
N PRO A 134 -8.75 -16.32 -14.32
CA PRO A 134 -8.25 -17.25 -15.32
C PRO A 134 -7.71 -16.51 -16.54
N ALA A 135 -6.69 -17.09 -17.19
CA ALA A 135 -6.09 -16.49 -18.38
C ALA A 135 -7.07 -16.35 -19.56
N SER A 136 -8.21 -17.05 -19.52
CA SER A 136 -9.31 -16.95 -20.49
C SER A 136 -10.21 -15.72 -20.28
N GLU A 137 -10.16 -15.08 -19.11
CA GLU A 137 -10.98 -13.89 -18.81
C GLU A 137 -10.20 -12.61 -19.06
N PHE A 138 -10.79 -11.73 -19.89
CA PHE A 138 -10.23 -10.43 -20.24
C PHE A 138 -11.23 -9.30 -19.92
N PRO A 139 -10.80 -8.22 -19.25
CA PRO A 139 -9.45 -7.99 -18.73
C PRO A 139 -9.11 -8.94 -17.56
N ARG A 140 -7.82 -9.27 -17.39
CA ARG A 140 -7.39 -10.02 -16.21
C ARG A 140 -7.43 -9.13 -14.97
N LEU A 141 -7.93 -9.67 -13.86
CA LEU A 141 -8.11 -8.95 -12.61
C LEU A 141 -7.59 -9.76 -11.42
N LEU A 142 -7.28 -9.05 -10.35
CA LEU A 142 -6.93 -9.55 -9.04
C LEU A 142 -8.17 -9.51 -8.15
N SER A 143 -8.68 -10.67 -7.75
CA SER A 143 -9.88 -10.76 -6.92
C SER A 143 -9.54 -10.58 -5.44
N ILE A 144 -10.30 -9.75 -4.73
CA ILE A 144 -10.27 -9.58 -3.27
C ILE A 144 -11.55 -10.18 -2.66
N ASP A 145 -11.88 -11.41 -3.05
CA ASP A 145 -13.05 -12.17 -2.60
C ASP A 145 -12.88 -12.79 -1.21
N GLY A 146 -11.64 -13.03 -0.78
CA GLY A 146 -11.33 -13.69 0.48
C GLY A 146 -11.32 -15.22 0.40
N ASP A 147 -11.27 -15.78 -0.81
CA ASP A 147 -11.28 -17.23 -1.07
C ASP A 147 -9.87 -17.83 -1.25
N HIS A 148 -8.83 -17.03 -0.97
CA HIS A 148 -7.42 -17.38 -1.19
C HIS A 148 -6.62 -17.27 0.12
N PRO A 149 -6.84 -18.19 1.09
CA PRO A 149 -6.21 -18.10 2.39
C PRO A 149 -4.69 -18.27 2.30
N LEU A 150 -3.95 -17.46 3.07
CA LEU A 150 -2.50 -17.63 3.21
C LEU A 150 -2.18 -18.85 4.06
N THR A 151 -1.40 -19.76 3.49
CA THR A 151 -0.83 -20.91 4.21
C THR A 151 0.34 -20.46 5.10
N GLU A 152 0.80 -21.36 5.99
CA GLU A 152 2.02 -21.07 6.76
C GLU A 152 3.27 -20.98 5.87
N ASP A 153 3.29 -21.71 4.75
CA ASP A 153 4.37 -21.63 3.76
C ASP A 153 4.41 -20.24 3.10
N ASP A 154 3.24 -19.67 2.77
CA ASP A 154 3.15 -18.29 2.26
C ASP A 154 3.65 -17.27 3.29
N ARG A 155 3.27 -17.44 4.56
CA ARG A 155 3.74 -16.57 5.65
C ARG A 155 5.25 -16.69 5.86
N SER A 156 5.78 -17.91 5.78
CA SER A 156 7.21 -18.19 5.85
C SER A 156 7.95 -17.51 4.70
N LEU A 157 7.41 -17.58 3.48
CA LEU A 157 7.94 -16.87 2.32
C LEU A 157 7.95 -15.36 2.51
N LEU A 158 6.86 -14.77 3.03
CA LEU A 158 6.79 -13.33 3.31
C LEU A 158 7.85 -12.90 4.33
N ARG A 159 8.04 -13.66 5.42
CA ARG A 159 9.08 -13.39 6.42
C ARG A 159 10.47 -13.48 5.79
N LYS A 160 10.74 -14.53 5.01
CA LYS A 160 12.00 -14.68 4.29
C LYS A 160 12.28 -13.50 3.35
N ARG A 161 11.28 -13.03 2.59
CA ARG A 161 11.43 -11.85 1.72
C ARG A 161 11.67 -10.57 2.51
N ASN A 162 11.03 -10.41 3.68
CA ASN A 162 11.31 -9.31 4.59
C ASN A 162 12.76 -9.34 5.10
N ASP A 163 13.27 -10.51 5.47
CA ASP A 163 14.66 -10.68 5.91
C ASP A 163 15.66 -10.36 4.79
N GLU A 164 15.37 -10.77 3.55
CA GLU A 164 16.19 -10.43 2.37
C GLU A 164 16.25 -8.91 2.12
N LEU A 165 15.15 -8.18 2.35
CA LEU A 165 15.15 -6.71 2.28
C LEU A 165 16.01 -6.10 3.39
N ALA A 166 15.87 -6.62 4.62
CA ALA A 166 16.64 -6.16 5.76
C ALA A 166 18.15 -6.39 5.59
N GLN A 167 18.55 -7.55 5.06
CA GLN A 167 19.95 -7.88 4.73
C GLN A 167 20.57 -6.91 3.72
N ARG A 168 19.74 -6.27 2.88
CA ARG A 168 20.15 -5.24 1.93
C ARG A 168 20.05 -3.81 2.48
N ALA A 169 19.84 -3.67 3.80
CA ALA A 169 19.61 -2.41 4.50
C ALA A 169 18.43 -1.60 3.94
N LEU A 170 17.42 -2.27 3.41
CA LEU A 170 16.20 -1.62 2.93
C LEU A 170 15.16 -1.57 4.06
N ARG A 171 14.55 -0.39 4.25
CA ARG A 171 13.40 -0.24 5.14
C ARG A 171 12.19 -0.91 4.49
N SER A 172 11.67 -1.95 5.12
CA SER A 172 10.55 -2.71 4.58
C SER A 172 9.18 -2.18 5.05
N ILE A 173 8.19 -2.24 4.16
CA ILE A 173 6.79 -1.85 4.44
C ILE A 173 5.86 -2.83 3.75
N LEU A 174 4.93 -3.39 4.49
CA LEU A 174 3.87 -4.23 3.95
C LEU A 174 2.63 -3.39 3.69
N VAL A 175 1.98 -3.63 2.55
CA VAL A 175 0.68 -3.06 2.18
C VAL A 175 -0.33 -4.18 2.02
N ALA A 176 -1.50 -3.99 2.63
CA ALA A 176 -2.63 -4.90 2.59
C ALA A 176 -3.92 -4.14 2.30
N VAL A 177 -4.93 -4.85 1.80
CA VAL A 177 -6.23 -4.29 1.45
C VAL A 177 -7.36 -5.15 2.03
N ARG A 178 -8.47 -4.55 2.43
CA ARG A 178 -9.68 -5.27 2.85
C ARG A 178 -10.94 -4.56 2.34
N PRO A 179 -11.92 -5.28 1.76
CA PRO A 179 -13.23 -4.72 1.43
C PRO A 179 -14.00 -4.41 2.71
N LEU A 180 -14.86 -3.38 2.65
CA LEU A 180 -15.74 -2.98 3.74
C LEU A 180 -17.16 -2.81 3.21
N THR A 181 -18.11 -3.44 3.89
CA THR A 181 -19.55 -3.27 3.65
C THR A 181 -20.03 -1.93 4.22
N SER A 182 -21.21 -1.47 3.76
CA SER A 182 -21.85 -0.27 4.34
C SER A 182 -22.13 -0.40 5.85
N SER A 183 -22.44 -1.62 6.31
CA SER A 183 -22.69 -1.88 7.73
C SER A 183 -21.42 -1.74 8.56
N GLU A 184 -20.29 -2.29 8.09
CA GLU A 184 -19.00 -2.11 8.76
C GLU A 184 -18.59 -0.65 8.79
N VAL A 185 -18.72 0.07 7.67
CA VAL A 185 -18.43 1.51 7.61
C VAL A 185 -19.30 2.29 8.60
N GLY A 186 -20.59 1.95 8.70
CA GLY A 186 -21.49 2.53 9.70
C GLY A 186 -21.03 2.28 11.13
N ALA A 187 -20.61 1.05 11.45
CA ALA A 187 -20.16 0.67 12.79
C ALA A 187 -18.82 1.34 13.20
N LEU A 188 -17.97 1.65 12.22
CA LEU A 188 -16.68 2.32 12.45
C LEU A 188 -16.82 3.83 12.71
N LYS A 189 -17.95 4.42 12.32
CA LYS A 189 -18.27 5.82 12.63
C LYS A 189 -18.54 5.95 14.13
N GLY A 190 -17.64 6.64 14.82
CA GLY A 190 -17.68 6.83 16.27
C GLY A 190 -16.63 6.01 17.05
N CYS A 191 -16.02 5.00 16.43
CA CYS A 191 -14.86 4.33 17.01
C CYS A 191 -13.64 5.24 17.07
N ASP A 192 -12.74 5.00 18.01
CA ASP A 192 -11.43 5.65 18.02
C ASP A 192 -10.48 5.02 16.97
N ALA A 193 -9.33 5.67 16.73
CA ALA A 193 -8.37 5.21 15.73
C ALA A 193 -7.75 3.83 16.07
N GLY A 194 -7.69 3.43 17.35
CA GLY A 194 -7.21 2.12 17.77
C GLY A 194 -8.25 1.01 17.54
N GLU A 195 -9.51 1.29 17.85
CA GLU A 195 -10.65 0.42 17.57
C GLU A 195 -10.81 0.18 16.07
N ARG A 196 -10.76 1.25 15.26
CA ARG A 196 -10.79 1.12 13.79
C ARG A 196 -9.66 0.25 13.28
N LEU A 197 -8.43 0.47 13.76
CA LEU A 197 -7.29 -0.34 13.33
C LEU A 197 -7.51 -1.82 13.63
N ARG A 198 -7.96 -2.17 14.84
CA ARG A 198 -8.28 -3.56 15.21
C ARG A 198 -9.35 -4.14 14.28
N ALA A 199 -10.42 -3.39 14.01
CA ALA A 199 -11.46 -3.82 13.08
C ALA A 199 -10.95 -4.02 11.64
N TYR A 200 -9.90 -3.30 11.22
CA TYR A 200 -9.29 -3.50 9.90
C TYR A 200 -8.37 -4.73 9.84
N VAL A 201 -7.60 -5.00 10.90
CA VAL A 201 -6.50 -5.99 10.86
C VAL A 201 -6.77 -7.30 11.62
N ASP A 202 -7.69 -7.30 12.57
CA ASP A 202 -8.05 -8.49 13.35
C ASP A 202 -9.27 -9.22 12.76
N ALA A 203 -10.05 -8.54 11.91
CA ALA A 203 -11.14 -9.16 11.16
C ALA A 203 -10.59 -10.07 10.04
N PRO A 204 -11.28 -11.17 9.69
CA PRO A 204 -10.89 -11.98 8.55
C PRO A 204 -10.97 -11.16 7.25
N GLY A 205 -10.22 -11.57 6.23
CA GLY A 205 -10.28 -10.97 4.90
C GLY A 205 -9.24 -9.89 4.62
N LEU A 206 -8.33 -9.57 5.56
CA LEU A 206 -7.20 -8.70 5.24
C LEU A 206 -6.28 -9.40 4.21
N CYS A 207 -6.23 -8.85 3.01
CA CYS A 207 -5.53 -9.39 1.86
C CYS A 207 -4.14 -8.76 1.72
N PHE A 208 -3.10 -9.59 1.72
CA PHE A 208 -1.73 -9.16 1.42
C PHE A 208 -1.67 -8.64 -0.01
N LEU A 209 -1.06 -7.48 -0.23
CA LEU A 209 -0.91 -6.91 -1.58
C LEU A 209 0.55 -6.79 -2.01
N SER A 210 1.41 -6.21 -1.17
CA SER A 210 2.81 -6.01 -1.53
C SER A 210 3.73 -5.84 -0.32
N LEU A 211 5.01 -6.16 -0.55
CA LEU A 211 6.11 -5.87 0.37
C LEU A 211 7.13 -4.99 -0.34
N TRP A 212 7.36 -3.80 0.19
CA TRP A 212 8.24 -2.79 -0.37
C TRP A 212 9.56 -2.74 0.37
N GLY A 213 10.66 -2.55 -0.36
CA GLY A 213 11.96 -2.20 0.21
C GLY A 213 12.36 -0.79 -0.21
N ILE A 214 12.56 0.09 0.78
CA ILE A 214 12.92 1.49 0.56
C ILE A 214 14.37 1.69 0.96
N SER A 215 15.20 2.18 0.04
CA SER A 215 16.57 2.57 0.34
C SER A 215 16.60 3.97 0.96
N ASP A 216 17.29 4.12 2.09
CA ASP A 216 17.59 5.39 2.73
C ASP A 216 19.11 5.61 2.65
N PRO A 217 19.62 6.08 1.50
CA PRO A 217 21.06 6.12 1.26
C PRO A 217 21.74 7.07 2.26
N PRO A 218 22.90 6.68 2.83
CA PRO A 218 23.65 7.57 3.70
C PRO A 218 24.04 8.84 2.93
N ARG A 219 24.12 9.98 3.63
CA ARG A 219 24.59 11.23 3.03
C ARG A 219 25.96 11.01 2.41
N ALA A 220 26.23 11.60 1.25
CA ALA A 220 27.46 11.37 0.47
C ALA A 220 28.77 11.53 1.28
N MET A 221 28.77 12.35 2.33
CA MET A 221 29.95 12.56 3.18
C MET A 221 30.21 11.45 4.22
N VAL A 222 29.23 10.61 4.54
CA VAL A 222 29.33 9.61 5.62
C VAL A 222 30.38 8.54 5.32
N ALA A 223 30.46 8.06 4.08
CA ALA A 223 31.44 7.06 3.69
C ALA A 223 32.88 7.55 3.86
N LYS A 224 33.13 8.83 3.56
CA LYS A 224 34.45 9.46 3.74
C LYS A 224 34.82 9.58 5.21
N SER A 225 33.89 10.03 6.05
CA SER A 225 34.12 10.18 7.49
C SER A 225 34.33 8.84 8.22
N VAL A 226 33.60 7.79 7.85
CA VAL A 226 33.83 6.43 8.40
C VAL A 226 35.21 5.91 8.00
N GLY A 227 35.63 6.15 6.75
CA GLY A 227 36.98 5.83 6.29
C GLY A 227 38.06 6.56 7.11
N GLU A 228 37.90 7.86 7.33
CA GLU A 228 38.84 8.67 8.14
C GLU A 228 38.92 8.17 9.58
N CYS A 229 37.81 7.79 10.21
CA CYS A 229 37.80 7.23 11.57
C CYS A 229 38.43 5.84 11.66
N HIS A 230 38.39 5.02 10.61
CA HIS A 230 39.00 3.68 10.61
C HIS A 230 40.53 3.73 10.41
N HIS A 231 41.07 4.84 9.90
CA HIS A 231 42.50 5.04 9.68
C HIS A 231 43.18 5.90 10.77
N ALA A 232 42.42 6.34 11.78
CA ALA A 232 42.89 7.08 12.95
C ALA A 232 43.16 6.13 14.13
#